data_AF-A0A194QTH6-F1
#
_entry.id   AF-A0A194QTH6-F1
#
_cell.length_a   1.000
_cell.length_b   1.000
_cell.length_c   1.000
_cell.angle_alpha   90.00
_cell.angle_beta   90.00
_cell.angle_gamma   90.00
#
_symmetry.space_group_name_H-M   'P 1'
#
loop_
_entity.id
_entity.type
_entity.pdbx_description
1 polymer ?
#
loop_
_entity_poly.entity_id
_entity_poly.type
_entity_poly.pdbx_seq_one_letter_code
_entity_poly.pdbx_strand_id
1 'polypeptide(L)'
;MRRILFLIFLYACELNGQPCEDKNSIDISDGVLKDGTIFTNGLAFPSKYVYKKNFNGVNETRGCVCKVKNCFRKCCPMGSVMYKKNCTQMREKDIIMKDGLDLYFMNALQRRMNFDKSEDLFPIYGRPCEHVFLENDGPWFVQKVKLFLLHFIYIIEETTKD
;
A
#
# COMPACT_ATOMS: atom_id res chain seq x y z
N MET A 1 -13.68 -13.18 54.58
CA MET A 1 -12.64 -12.54 53.73
C MET A 1 -12.06 -13.56 52.74
N ARG A 2 -12.82 -13.94 51.70
CA ARG A 2 -12.37 -14.98 50.73
C ARG A 2 -13.12 -14.87 49.40
N ARG A 3 -13.29 -13.65 48.86
CA ARG A 3 -14.00 -13.42 47.58
C ARG A 3 -13.42 -12.31 46.69
N ILE A 4 -12.31 -11.66 47.09
CA ILE A 4 -11.74 -10.50 46.35
C ILE A 4 -10.40 -10.85 45.68
N LEU A 5 -10.06 -12.14 45.53
CA LEU A 5 -8.77 -12.57 44.95
C LEU A 5 -8.90 -13.33 43.62
N PHE A 6 -10.00 -13.17 42.90
CA PHE A 6 -10.24 -13.84 41.61
C PHE A 6 -10.59 -12.88 40.47
N LEU A 7 -10.43 -11.57 40.64
CA LEU A 7 -10.77 -10.56 39.62
C LEU A 7 -9.56 -9.96 38.88
N ILE A 8 -8.33 -10.43 39.13
CA ILE A 8 -7.10 -9.84 38.56
C ILE A 8 -6.50 -10.69 37.41
N PHE A 9 -7.06 -11.87 37.08
CA PHE A 9 -6.36 -12.85 36.22
C PHE A 9 -6.77 -12.93 34.74
N LEU A 10 -7.56 -11.99 34.19
CA LEU A 10 -8.02 -12.08 32.78
C LEU A 10 -7.91 -10.77 31.98
N TYR A 11 -7.06 -9.82 32.40
CA TYR A 11 -6.82 -8.59 31.63
C TYR A 11 -5.42 -8.54 31.02
N ALA A 12 -5.10 -9.54 30.20
CA ALA A 12 -3.97 -9.48 29.28
C ALA A 12 -4.31 -10.29 28.02
N CYS A 13 -5.38 -9.88 27.33
CA CYS A 13 -5.45 -10.15 25.90
C CYS A 13 -4.58 -9.07 25.25
N GLU A 14 -3.28 -9.35 25.07
CA GLU A 14 -2.53 -8.62 24.06
C GLU A 14 -3.23 -8.92 22.75
N LEU A 15 -4.02 -7.95 22.28
CA LEU A 15 -4.50 -7.92 20.93
C LEU A 15 -3.25 -7.75 20.06
N ASN A 16 -2.54 -8.85 19.78
CA ASN A 16 -1.50 -8.95 18.77
C ASN A 16 -2.16 -8.89 17.39
N GLY A 17 -2.90 -7.81 17.16
CA GLY A 17 -3.51 -7.47 15.90
C GLY A 17 -2.41 -7.07 14.93
N GLN A 18 -2.55 -7.55 13.70
CA GLN A 18 -1.64 -7.22 12.62
C GLN A 18 -1.52 -5.67 12.50
N PRO A 19 -0.30 -5.09 12.46
CA PRO A 19 -0.10 -3.63 12.54
C PRO A 19 -0.65 -2.85 11.33
N CYS A 20 -0.93 -3.55 10.23
CA CYS A 20 -1.63 -3.04 9.05
C CYS A 20 -2.21 -4.21 8.27
N GLU A 21 -3.20 -3.97 7.41
CA GLU A 21 -3.66 -4.97 6.44
C GLU A 21 -2.53 -5.42 5.49
N ASP A 22 -2.60 -6.67 5.02
CA ASP A 22 -1.60 -7.25 4.11
C ASP A 22 -1.34 -6.33 2.91
N LYS A 23 -2.40 -5.75 2.33
CA LYS A 23 -2.34 -4.87 1.15
C LYS A 23 -1.47 -3.62 1.33
N ASN A 24 -1.14 -3.24 2.58
CA ASN A 24 -0.33 -2.07 2.93
C ASN A 24 1.08 -2.45 3.43
N SER A 25 1.50 -3.69 3.18
CA SER A 25 2.81 -4.21 3.60
C SER A 25 3.62 -4.73 2.43
N ILE A 26 4.93 -4.90 2.62
CA ILE A 26 5.85 -5.56 1.69
C ILE A 26 6.60 -6.70 2.39
N ASP A 27 7.18 -7.61 1.60
CA ASP A 27 8.05 -8.64 2.14
C ASP A 27 9.39 -7.99 2.47
N ILE A 28 9.85 -8.21 3.70
CA ILE A 28 11.11 -7.68 4.23
C ILE A 28 11.97 -8.80 4.80
N SER A 29 11.71 -10.06 4.41
CA SER A 29 12.42 -11.25 4.89
C SER A 29 13.92 -11.18 4.63
N ASP A 30 14.33 -10.57 3.51
CA ASP A 30 15.75 -10.38 3.14
C ASP A 30 16.37 -9.12 3.78
N GLY A 31 15.67 -8.45 4.70
CA GLY A 31 16.13 -7.23 5.36
C GLY A 31 17.20 -7.46 6.43
N VAL A 32 18.00 -6.43 6.70
CA VAL A 32 19.06 -6.46 7.72
C VAL A 32 18.49 -6.00 9.06
N LEU A 33 18.53 -6.85 10.08
CA LEU A 33 18.12 -6.50 11.45
C LEU A 33 19.26 -5.76 12.17
N LYS A 34 18.98 -4.55 12.65
CA LYS A 34 19.89 -3.77 13.50
C LYS A 34 19.09 -3.06 14.59
N ASP A 35 19.47 -3.29 15.85
CA ASP A 35 18.86 -2.66 17.03
C ASP A 35 17.32 -2.78 17.06
N GLY A 36 16.78 -3.95 16.70
CA GLY A 36 15.33 -4.21 16.69
C GLY A 36 14.57 -3.58 15.51
N THR A 37 15.28 -2.97 14.56
CA THR A 37 14.73 -2.37 13.34
C THR A 37 15.23 -3.14 12.12
N ILE A 38 14.34 -3.47 11.19
CA ILE A 38 14.70 -4.14 9.93
C ILE A 38 14.92 -3.09 8.85
N PHE A 39 16.05 -3.12 8.17
CA PHE A 39 16.39 -2.21 7.08
C PHE A 39 16.33 -2.93 5.74
N THR A 40 15.56 -2.41 4.79
CA THR A 40 15.48 -2.93 3.40
C THR A 40 14.99 -1.86 2.44
N ASN A 41 15.43 -1.88 1.19
CA ASN A 41 15.06 -0.92 0.15
C ASN A 41 15.20 0.56 0.59
N GLY A 42 16.21 0.87 1.39
CA GLY A 42 16.43 2.21 1.95
C GLY A 42 15.42 2.64 3.02
N LEU A 43 14.58 1.74 3.52
CA LEU A 43 13.57 1.99 4.55
C LEU A 43 13.93 1.31 5.87
N ALA A 44 13.54 1.95 6.97
CA ALA A 44 13.69 1.43 8.32
C ALA A 44 12.32 0.99 8.87
N PHE A 45 12.21 -0.27 9.28
CA PHE A 45 10.99 -0.87 9.81
C PHE A 45 11.16 -1.17 11.30
N PRO A 46 10.70 -0.27 12.20
CA PRO A 46 10.61 -0.55 13.62
C PRO A 46 9.75 -1.80 13.89
N SER A 47 10.10 -2.58 14.91
CA SER A 47 9.41 -3.82 15.29
C SER A 47 7.88 -3.70 15.38
N LYS A 48 7.35 -2.56 15.86
CA LYS A 48 5.91 -2.26 15.93
C LYS A 48 5.17 -2.26 14.58
N TYR A 49 5.89 -2.20 13.47
CA TYR A 49 5.34 -2.23 12.10
C TYR A 49 5.68 -3.52 11.35
N VAL A 50 6.25 -4.49 12.06
CA VAL A 50 6.68 -5.78 11.51
C VAL A 50 5.79 -6.88 12.06
N TYR A 51 5.42 -7.84 11.22
CA TYR A 51 4.70 -9.03 11.62
C TYR A 51 5.13 -10.23 10.78
N LYS A 52 4.90 -11.45 11.28
CA LYS A 52 5.15 -12.69 10.53
C LYS A 52 3.82 -13.30 10.11
N LYS A 53 3.74 -13.80 8.88
CA LYS A 53 2.53 -14.46 8.37
C LYS A 53 2.89 -15.49 7.32
N ASN A 54 2.14 -16.58 7.29
CA ASN A 54 2.27 -17.59 6.26
C ASN A 54 1.52 -17.16 4.99
N PHE A 55 2.22 -17.01 3.89
CA PHE A 55 1.67 -16.79 2.56
C PHE A 55 2.01 -17.99 1.67
N ASN A 56 0.99 -18.72 1.22
CA ASN A 56 1.14 -19.87 0.32
C ASN A 56 2.17 -20.91 0.79
N GLY A 57 2.23 -21.19 2.10
CA GLY A 57 3.16 -22.15 2.70
C GLY A 57 4.52 -21.56 3.10
N VAL A 58 4.83 -20.31 2.73
CA VAL A 58 6.07 -19.63 3.07
C VAL A 58 5.84 -18.68 4.24
N ASN A 59 6.65 -18.78 5.28
CA ASN A 59 6.61 -17.85 6.40
C ASN A 59 7.38 -16.57 6.04
N GLU A 60 6.65 -15.52 5.67
CA GLU A 60 7.22 -14.21 5.34
C GLU A 60 7.33 -13.33 6.60
N THR A 61 8.40 -12.53 6.66
CA THR A 61 8.49 -11.37 7.55
C THR A 61 8.04 -10.13 6.79
N ARG A 62 7.00 -9.47 7.29
CA ARG A 62 6.26 -8.43 6.58
C ARG A 62 6.44 -7.08 7.26
N GLY A 63 6.64 -6.03 6.48
CA GLY A 63 6.75 -4.65 6.97
C GLY A 63 5.63 -3.75 6.47
N CYS A 64 4.96 -3.03 7.37
CA CYS A 64 3.93 -2.04 7.04
C CYS A 64 4.53 -0.77 6.43
N VAL A 65 4.90 -0.83 5.15
CA VAL A 65 5.58 0.26 4.44
C VAL A 65 4.80 1.57 4.49
N CYS A 66 3.46 1.53 4.47
CA CYS A 66 2.63 2.73 4.51
C CYS A 66 2.54 3.42 5.87
N LYS A 67 3.12 2.81 6.92
CA LYS A 67 3.33 3.45 8.23
C LYS A 67 4.69 4.16 8.32
N VAL A 68 5.61 3.85 7.41
CA VAL A 68 6.99 4.36 7.39
C VAL A 68 7.19 5.39 6.27
N LYS A 69 6.55 5.19 5.12
CA LYS A 69 6.59 6.07 3.95
C LYS A 69 5.19 6.23 3.37
N ASN A 70 4.90 7.39 2.78
CA ASN A 70 3.63 7.58 2.09
C ASN A 70 3.54 6.59 0.92
N CYS A 71 2.44 5.84 0.82
CA CYS A 71 2.24 4.86 -0.24
C CYS A 71 1.26 5.34 -1.29
N PHE A 72 1.50 4.92 -2.52
CA PHE A 72 0.49 4.89 -3.56
C PHE A 72 0.24 3.44 -3.96
N ARG A 73 -1.04 3.04 -4.06
CA ARG A 73 -1.40 1.66 -4.43
C ARG A 73 -1.95 1.62 -5.85
N LYS A 74 -1.36 0.76 -6.66
CA LYS A 74 -1.82 0.38 -7.99
C LYS A 74 -2.22 -1.08 -7.98
N CYS A 75 -3.29 -1.46 -8.66
CA CYS A 75 -3.71 -2.87 -8.70
C CYS A 75 -2.75 -3.71 -9.54
N CYS A 76 -2.39 -3.19 -10.71
CA CYS A 76 -1.47 -3.84 -11.63
C CYS A 76 -0.02 -3.39 -11.44
N PRO A 77 0.97 -4.24 -11.82
CA PRO A 77 2.37 -3.85 -11.86
C PRO A 77 2.61 -2.56 -12.66
N MET A 78 3.72 -1.88 -12.38
CA MET A 78 4.12 -0.72 -13.19
C MET A 78 4.36 -1.16 -14.65
N GLY A 79 3.88 -0.35 -15.61
CA GLY A 79 3.88 -0.67 -17.04
C GLY A 79 2.70 -1.54 -17.50
N SER A 80 1.78 -1.89 -16.60
CA SER A 80 0.61 -2.73 -16.91
C SER A 80 -0.70 -2.06 -16.48
N VAL A 81 -1.75 -2.22 -17.27
CA VAL A 81 -3.10 -1.73 -16.95
C VAL A 81 -4.03 -2.91 -16.71
N MET A 82 -5.19 -2.65 -16.10
CA MET A 82 -6.22 -3.68 -16.00
C MET A 82 -7.02 -3.70 -17.30
N TYR A 83 -7.00 -4.80 -18.00
CA TYR A 83 -7.73 -5.02 -19.25
C TYR A 83 -8.51 -6.33 -19.12
N LYS A 84 -9.83 -6.27 -19.32
CA LYS A 84 -10.73 -7.43 -19.14
C LYS A 84 -10.51 -8.16 -17.80
N LYS A 85 -10.37 -7.41 -16.70
CA LYS A 85 -10.10 -7.90 -15.33
C LYS A 85 -8.76 -8.62 -15.13
N ASN A 86 -7.84 -8.52 -16.09
CA ASN A 86 -6.48 -9.04 -15.97
C ASN A 86 -5.47 -7.91 -16.07
N CYS A 87 -4.32 -8.04 -15.43
CA CYS A 87 -3.24 -7.10 -15.64
C CYS A 87 -2.53 -7.42 -16.97
N THR A 88 -2.60 -6.49 -17.92
CA THR A 88 -1.98 -6.61 -19.24
C THR A 88 -0.89 -5.57 -19.39
N GLN A 89 0.27 -5.99 -19.89
CA GLN A 89 1.41 -5.10 -20.11
C GLN A 89 1.09 -4.14 -21.27
N MET A 90 0.92 -2.86 -20.95
CA MET A 90 0.52 -1.81 -21.89
C MET A 90 1.13 -0.49 -21.42
N ARG A 91 2.44 -0.35 -21.58
CA ARG A 91 3.22 0.75 -21.00
C ARG A 91 2.71 2.13 -21.42
N GLU A 92 2.29 2.27 -22.68
CA GLU A 92 1.78 3.53 -23.24
C GLU A 92 0.42 3.94 -22.65
N LYS A 93 -0.34 2.97 -22.12
CA LYS A 93 -1.64 3.20 -21.48
C LYS A 93 -1.54 3.36 -19.96
N ASP A 94 -0.36 3.10 -19.37
CA ASP A 94 -0.12 3.30 -17.95
C ASP A 94 0.19 4.79 -17.68
N ILE A 95 -0.86 5.61 -17.53
CA ILE A 95 -0.77 7.07 -17.31
C ILE A 95 0.13 7.39 -16.11
N ILE A 96 0.07 6.57 -15.05
CA ILE A 96 0.90 6.76 -13.85
C ILE A 96 2.39 6.67 -14.19
N MET A 97 2.75 5.73 -15.07
CA MET A 97 4.13 5.54 -15.52
C MET A 97 4.54 6.57 -16.59
N LYS A 98 3.62 6.93 -17.50
CA LYS A 98 3.88 7.82 -18.64
C LYS A 98 3.91 9.29 -18.24
N ASP A 99 2.90 9.74 -17.51
CA ASP A 99 2.62 11.15 -17.25
C ASP A 99 2.82 11.53 -15.77
N GLY A 100 3.01 10.54 -14.89
CA GLY A 100 3.13 10.73 -13.46
C GLY A 100 1.77 10.82 -12.76
N LEU A 101 1.78 11.25 -11.50
CA LEU A 101 0.57 11.38 -10.68
C LEU A 101 0.45 12.77 -10.07
N ASP A 102 -0.61 13.49 -10.42
CA ASP A 102 -0.94 14.80 -9.84
C ASP A 102 -1.63 14.62 -8.49
N LEU A 103 -1.01 15.17 -7.44
CA LEU A 103 -1.58 15.23 -6.10
C LEU A 103 -2.26 16.58 -5.88
N TYR A 104 -3.49 16.52 -5.39
CA TYR A 104 -4.25 17.70 -5.02
C TYR A 104 -4.49 17.76 -3.51
N PHE A 105 -4.63 18.96 -2.97
CA PHE A 105 -5.12 19.22 -1.62
C PHE A 105 -6.12 20.36 -1.66
N MET A 106 -7.37 20.11 -1.26
CA MET A 106 -8.43 21.13 -1.24
C MET A 106 -8.55 21.89 -2.57
N ASN A 107 -8.60 21.15 -3.69
CA ASN A 107 -8.68 21.66 -5.08
C ASN A 107 -7.45 22.44 -5.60
N ALA A 108 -6.38 22.55 -4.81
CA ALA A 108 -5.10 23.07 -5.28
C ALA A 108 -4.19 21.93 -5.72
N LEU A 109 -3.64 22.01 -6.94
CA LEU A 109 -2.54 21.14 -7.36
C LEU A 109 -1.36 21.37 -6.41
N GLN A 110 -0.98 20.33 -5.66
CA GLN A 110 0.18 20.39 -4.78
C GLN A 110 1.45 20.12 -5.56
N ARG A 111 1.47 19.02 -6.33
CA ARG A 111 2.64 18.58 -7.09
C ARG A 111 2.28 17.48 -8.08
N ARG A 112 3.05 17.39 -9.16
CA ARG A 112 3.14 16.21 -10.02
C ARG A 112 4.24 15.29 -9.51
N MET A 113 3.95 14.00 -9.36
CA MET A 113 4.92 13.01 -8.94
C MET A 113 5.39 12.19 -10.13
N ASN A 114 6.71 12.11 -10.30
CA ASN A 114 7.33 11.20 -11.25
C ASN A 114 7.88 9.99 -10.50
N PHE A 115 7.49 8.79 -10.93
CA PHE A 115 7.91 7.55 -10.27
C PHE A 115 9.36 7.17 -10.58
N ASP A 116 9.97 7.78 -11.61
CA ASP A 116 11.39 7.62 -11.95
C ASP A 116 12.34 8.33 -10.97
N LYS A 117 11.83 9.23 -10.10
CA LYS A 117 12.62 9.96 -9.09
C LYS A 117 12.03 9.69 -7.70
N SER A 118 12.39 8.53 -7.15
CA SER A 118 11.68 7.80 -6.09
C SER A 118 11.82 8.32 -4.65
N GLU A 119 11.73 9.62 -4.40
CA GLU A 119 11.87 10.12 -3.01
C GLU A 119 10.53 10.22 -2.29
N ASP A 120 9.44 10.46 -3.02
CA ASP A 120 8.22 10.98 -2.42
C ASP A 120 7.20 9.93 -1.96
N LEU A 121 6.94 8.91 -2.77
CA LEU A 121 5.97 7.84 -2.48
C LEU A 121 6.57 6.46 -2.72
N PHE A 122 6.14 5.50 -1.92
CA PHE A 122 6.43 4.10 -2.14
C PHE A 122 5.29 3.45 -2.95
N PRO A 123 5.54 2.96 -4.18
CA PRO A 123 4.52 2.28 -4.95
C PRO A 123 4.27 0.87 -4.40
N ILE A 124 3.01 0.53 -4.14
CA ILE A 124 2.55 -0.83 -3.89
C ILE A 124 1.78 -1.31 -5.10
N TYR A 125 2.19 -2.42 -5.68
CA TYR A 125 1.53 -3.01 -6.85
C TYR A 125 1.50 -4.54 -6.81
N GLY A 126 0.81 -5.15 -7.78
CA GLY A 126 0.77 -6.61 -7.96
C GLY A 126 -0.15 -7.34 -6.99
N ARG A 127 -1.01 -6.60 -6.27
CA ARG A 127 -2.02 -7.18 -5.37
C ARG A 127 -3.41 -6.92 -5.93
N PRO A 128 -4.23 -7.97 -6.17
CA PRO A 128 -5.58 -7.81 -6.71
C PRO A 128 -6.37 -6.78 -5.88
N CYS A 129 -7.06 -5.90 -6.59
CA CYS A 129 -8.05 -5.02 -5.97
C CYS A 129 -9.38 -5.77 -5.95
N GLU A 130 -10.01 -5.84 -4.78
CA GLU A 130 -11.28 -6.58 -4.58
C GLU A 130 -12.42 -5.97 -5.40
N HIS A 131 -12.42 -4.64 -5.51
CA HIS A 131 -13.36 -3.88 -6.33
C HIS A 131 -12.60 -2.94 -7.25
N VAL A 132 -12.99 -2.96 -8.51
CA VAL A 132 -12.45 -2.12 -9.58
C VAL A 132 -13.62 -1.49 -10.30
N PHE A 133 -13.53 -0.18 -10.52
CA PHE A 133 -14.49 0.56 -11.32
C PHE A 133 -13.81 1.03 -12.60
N LEU A 134 -14.57 1.07 -13.68
CA LEU A 134 -14.14 1.71 -14.92
C LEU A 134 -14.15 3.23 -14.71
N GLU A 135 -13.07 3.86 -15.13
CA GLU A 135 -12.99 5.32 -15.16
C GLU A 135 -13.97 5.85 -16.22
N ASN A 136 -14.89 6.73 -15.82
CA ASN A 136 -15.65 7.54 -16.77
C ASN A 136 -14.77 8.74 -17.19
N ASP A 137 -15.03 9.37 -18.34
CA ASP A 137 -14.29 10.53 -18.88
C ASP A 137 -14.30 11.82 -18.02
N GLY A 138 -14.70 11.74 -16.75
CA GLY A 138 -14.68 12.85 -15.81
C GLY A 138 -13.29 13.11 -15.22
N PRO A 139 -12.99 14.36 -14.81
CA PRO A 139 -11.72 14.67 -14.17
C PRO A 139 -11.59 13.98 -12.81
N TRP A 140 -10.40 13.49 -12.51
CA TRP A 140 -10.08 12.88 -11.22
C TRP A 140 -8.92 13.56 -10.50
N PHE A 141 -8.83 13.34 -9.20
CA PHE A 141 -7.76 13.86 -8.37
C PHE A 141 -7.42 12.88 -7.24
N VAL A 142 -6.12 12.71 -6.97
CA VAL A 142 -5.65 12.00 -5.78
C VAL A 142 -5.43 13.00 -4.66
N GLN A 143 -6.18 12.84 -3.56
CA GLN A 143 -6.12 13.75 -2.42
C GLN A 143 -5.20 13.22 -1.32
N LYS A 144 -4.24 14.06 -0.92
CA LYS A 144 -3.44 13.82 0.29
C LYS A 144 -4.26 14.22 1.51
N VAL A 145 -4.56 13.30 2.43
CA VAL A 145 -5.28 13.66 3.68
C VAL A 145 -4.42 13.37 4.90
N LYS A 146 -3.84 14.45 5.45
CA LYS A 146 -3.09 14.64 6.71
C LYS A 146 -2.00 13.63 7.13
N LEU A 147 -2.03 12.36 6.73
CA LEU A 147 -0.96 11.37 6.89
C LEU A 147 -1.15 10.10 6.02
N PHE A 148 -2.27 9.99 5.28
CA PHE A 148 -2.55 8.88 4.38
C PHE A 148 -3.04 9.44 3.04
N LEU A 149 -2.57 8.87 1.94
CA LEU A 149 -3.21 9.08 0.65
C LEU A 149 -4.57 8.39 0.71
N LEU A 150 -5.65 9.16 0.58
CA LEU A 150 -6.99 8.60 0.48
C LEU A 150 -7.07 7.84 -0.84
N HIS A 151 -7.49 6.57 -0.73
CA HIS A 151 -7.73 5.69 -1.86
C HIS A 151 -8.80 6.31 -2.78
N PHE A 152 -8.40 6.62 -4.01
CA PHE A 152 -9.23 6.37 -5.18
C PHE A 152 -8.42 5.44 -6.07
N ILE A 153 -8.86 4.19 -6.16
CA ILE A 153 -8.27 3.16 -7.01
C ILE A 153 -8.64 3.56 -8.44
N TYR A 154 -7.69 4.10 -9.19
CA TYR A 154 -7.83 4.23 -10.64
C TYR A 154 -7.29 2.96 -11.32
N ILE A 155 -8.15 2.41 -12.16
CA ILE A 155 -7.82 1.49 -13.23
C ILE A 155 -8.31 2.18 -14.50
N ILE A 156 -7.34 2.60 -15.31
CA ILE A 156 -7.57 3.24 -16.60
C ILE A 156 -7.88 2.12 -17.60
N GLU A 157 -9.09 2.13 -18.16
CA GLU A 157 -9.46 1.37 -19.35
C GLU A 157 -9.35 2.29 -20.57
N GLU A 158 -8.84 1.76 -21.67
CA GLU A 158 -9.14 2.28 -23.01
C GLU A 158 -9.90 1.17 -23.74
N THR A 159 -11.23 1.26 -23.77
CA THR A 159 -12.08 0.47 -24.65
C THR A 159 -12.21 1.23 -25.95
N THR A 160 -11.34 0.93 -26.91
CA THR A 160 -11.69 1.17 -28.31
C THR A 160 -12.88 0.27 -28.65
N LYS A 161 -13.99 0.95 -28.93
CA LYS A 161 -15.17 0.51 -29.67
C LYS A 161 -14.85 -0.56 -30.72
N ASP A 162 -15.59 -1.66 -30.70
CA ASP A 162 -16.04 -2.41 -31.87
C ASP A 162 -17.45 -2.96 -31.57
#